data_AF-A0A0B8MZ13-F1
#
_entry.id   AF-A0A0B8MZ13-F1
#
_cell.length_a   1.000
_cell.length_b   1.000
_cell.length_c   1.000
_cell.angle_alpha   90.00
_cell.angle_beta   90.00
_cell.angle_gamma   90.00
#
_symmetry.space_group_name_H-M   'P 1'
#
loop_
_entity.id
_entity.type
_entity.pdbx_description
1 polymer ?
#
loop_
_entity_poly.entity_id
_entity_poly.type
_entity_poly.pdbx_seq_one_letter_code
_entity_poly.pdbx_strand_id
1 'polypeptide(L)'
;MSMTPLSVLPPLHVQSLASEANWHLARQIARVQSLQSSIYIHPRVISYVNQKEKAHFRRIYIDAMDRDVVSVFWSKRRGEPKNVRLAVFNTITDPMRDMWHAWGIAVIEDPSGRGQHILIYDCDGFDHHVHFPHFLLESQRCMIETIPKRISVQTIWISCDLSKAKRDRCYQNTMDWIEAMVTLGDGKFQGTLDTRIIRGRWKAYRPVSQGTQPRLLYEPIFNGDEDGATNASTWNELQ
;
A
#
# COMPACT_ATOMS: atom_id res chain seq x y z
N MET A 1 -55.77 -0.61 17.57
CA MET A 1 -54.90 -0.95 16.41
C MET A 1 -53.46 -0.94 16.90
N SER A 2 -52.86 -2.12 17.02
CA SER A 2 -51.51 -2.33 17.52
C SER A 2 -50.54 -2.19 16.36
N MET A 3 -49.62 -1.22 16.41
CA MET A 3 -48.56 -1.09 15.41
C MET A 3 -47.49 -2.14 15.68
N THR A 4 -47.41 -3.14 14.82
CA THR A 4 -46.29 -4.09 14.80
C THR A 4 -45.00 -3.30 14.53
N PRO A 5 -43.95 -3.45 15.34
CA PRO A 5 -42.67 -2.82 15.04
C PRO A 5 -42.17 -3.34 13.70
N LEU A 6 -41.71 -2.43 12.83
CA LEU A 6 -40.93 -2.79 11.65
C LEU A 6 -39.76 -3.67 12.11
N SER A 7 -39.87 -4.96 11.83
CA SER A 7 -38.77 -5.90 11.91
C SER A 7 -37.70 -5.40 10.96
N VAL A 8 -36.67 -4.77 11.51
CA VAL A 8 -35.40 -4.58 10.82
C VAL A 8 -34.89 -5.99 10.59
N LEU A 9 -35.11 -6.52 9.38
CA LEU A 9 -34.48 -7.75 8.95
C LEU A 9 -32.98 -7.58 9.25
N PRO A 10 -32.32 -8.54 9.94
CA PRO A 10 -30.87 -8.51 10.01
C PRO A 10 -30.36 -8.42 8.57
N PRO A 11 -29.41 -7.52 8.26
CA PRO A 11 -28.89 -7.43 6.91
C PRO A 11 -28.47 -8.84 6.51
N LEU A 12 -29.13 -9.35 5.46
CA LEU A 12 -28.76 -10.62 4.83
C LEU A 12 -27.24 -10.62 4.74
N HIS A 13 -26.62 -11.71 5.21
CA HIS A 13 -25.18 -11.95 5.11
C HIS A 13 -24.78 -11.89 3.63
N VAL A 14 -24.60 -10.69 3.10
CA VAL A 14 -23.98 -10.49 1.81
C VAL A 14 -22.54 -10.89 2.07
N GLN A 15 -22.14 -12.07 1.57
CA GLN A 15 -20.76 -12.26 1.17
C GLN A 15 -20.48 -11.12 0.19
N SER A 16 -19.95 -10.03 0.71
CA SER A 16 -19.76 -8.84 -0.08
C SER A 16 -18.67 -9.13 -1.11
N LEU A 17 -18.74 -8.48 -2.28
CA LEU A 17 -17.68 -8.54 -3.27
C LEU A 17 -16.31 -8.25 -2.65
N ALA A 18 -16.25 -7.46 -1.57
CA ALA A 18 -15.03 -7.23 -0.81
C ALA A 18 -14.51 -8.51 -0.12
N SER A 19 -15.38 -9.37 0.41
CA SER A 19 -14.97 -10.64 1.04
C SER A 19 -14.31 -11.58 0.02
N GLU A 20 -14.85 -11.64 -1.20
CA GLU A 20 -14.25 -12.40 -2.30
C GLU A 20 -12.90 -11.79 -2.73
N ALA A 21 -12.85 -10.46 -2.92
CA ALA A 21 -11.62 -9.76 -3.28
C ALA A 21 -10.50 -9.96 -2.24
N ASN A 22 -10.81 -9.95 -0.93
CA ASN A 22 -9.82 -10.19 0.10
C ASN A 22 -9.38 -11.64 0.17
N TRP A 23 -10.27 -12.59 -0.08
CA TRP A 23 -9.88 -13.99 -0.22
C TRP A 23 -8.92 -14.18 -1.39
N HIS A 24 -9.17 -13.54 -2.54
CA HIS A 24 -8.26 -13.55 -3.68
C HIS A 24 -6.90 -12.93 -3.34
N LEU A 25 -6.88 -11.77 -2.68
CA LEU A 25 -5.64 -11.14 -2.21
C LEU A 25 -4.86 -12.06 -1.27
N ALA A 26 -5.51 -12.65 -0.27
CA ALA A 26 -4.87 -13.55 0.68
C ALA A 26 -4.24 -14.76 -0.03
N ARG A 27 -4.93 -15.32 -1.02
CA ARG A 27 -4.40 -16.42 -1.85
C ARG A 27 -3.20 -15.98 -2.68
N GLN A 28 -3.24 -14.78 -3.28
CA GLN A 28 -2.10 -14.27 -4.05
C GLN A 28 -0.91 -13.94 -3.13
N ILE A 29 -1.11 -13.34 -1.96
CA ILE A 29 -0.06 -13.12 -0.96
C ILE A 29 0.61 -14.44 -0.56
N ALA A 30 -0.19 -15.47 -0.25
CA ALA A 30 0.32 -16.80 0.09
C ALA A 30 1.13 -17.42 -1.06
N ARG A 31 0.67 -17.25 -2.31
CA ARG A 31 1.42 -17.68 -3.49
C ARG A 31 2.77 -16.98 -3.57
N VAL A 32 2.81 -15.65 -3.46
CA VAL A 32 4.06 -14.88 -3.56
C VAL A 32 5.02 -15.23 -2.41
N GLN A 33 4.50 -15.43 -1.19
CA GLN A 33 5.27 -15.91 -0.04
C GLN A 33 5.95 -17.26 -0.30
N SER A 34 5.31 -18.15 -1.07
CA SER A 34 5.89 -19.45 -1.42
C SER A 34 7.03 -19.36 -2.45
N LEU A 35 7.13 -18.25 -3.20
CA LEU A 35 8.15 -18.09 -4.25
C LEU A 35 9.53 -17.74 -3.71
N GLN A 36 9.62 -17.05 -2.56
CA GLN A 36 10.88 -16.49 -2.09
C GLN A 36 10.92 -16.36 -0.56
N SER A 37 11.89 -17.03 0.08
CA SER A 37 12.11 -16.94 1.53
C SER A 37 12.98 -15.75 1.94
N SER A 38 13.57 -15.02 0.99
CA SER A 38 14.58 -13.99 1.26
C SER A 38 14.01 -12.66 1.75
N ILE A 39 12.78 -12.30 1.38
CA ILE A 39 12.09 -11.06 1.79
C ILE A 39 10.97 -11.37 2.78
N TYR A 40 10.66 -10.46 3.71
CA TYR A 40 9.44 -10.58 4.51
C TYR A 40 8.24 -10.04 3.73
N ILE A 41 7.20 -10.85 3.58
CA ILE A 41 5.91 -10.42 3.03
C ILE A 41 4.89 -10.63 4.13
N HIS A 42 4.14 -9.57 4.47
CA HIS A 42 3.11 -9.66 5.49
C HIS A 42 1.98 -10.60 5.01
N PRO A 43 1.57 -11.61 5.80
CA PRO A 43 0.64 -12.66 5.34
C PRO A 43 -0.82 -12.22 5.18
N ARG A 44 -1.18 -11.03 5.66
CA ARG A 44 -2.56 -10.53 5.66
C ARG A 44 -2.62 -9.15 5.04
N VAL A 45 -3.79 -8.78 4.55
CA VAL A 45 -4.02 -7.42 4.06
C VAL A 45 -4.11 -6.48 5.26
N ILE A 46 -3.46 -5.32 5.18
CA ILE A 46 -3.56 -4.27 6.21
C ILE A 46 -4.73 -3.34 5.86
N SER A 47 -5.73 -3.27 6.72
CA SER A 47 -6.97 -2.51 6.44
C SER A 47 -7.29 -1.42 7.45
N TYR A 48 -6.66 -1.47 8.61
CA TYR A 48 -7.11 -0.71 9.77
C TYR A 48 -5.95 0.05 10.41
N VAL A 49 -6.18 1.30 10.77
CA VAL A 49 -5.23 2.15 11.50
C VAL A 49 -4.96 1.59 12.90
N ASN A 50 -5.96 0.99 13.55
CA ASN A 50 -5.81 0.47 14.90
C ASN A 50 -6.83 -0.62 15.26
N GLN A 51 -6.65 -1.24 16.43
CA GLN A 51 -7.52 -2.32 16.92
C GLN A 51 -8.96 -1.87 17.22
N LYS A 52 -9.17 -0.61 17.62
CA LYS A 52 -10.51 -0.07 17.87
C LYS A 52 -11.30 0.00 16.57
N GLU A 53 -10.67 0.46 15.49
CA GLU A 53 -11.26 0.48 14.15
C GLU A 53 -11.55 -0.94 13.63
N LYS A 54 -10.59 -1.87 13.74
CA LYS A 54 -10.81 -3.29 13.41
C LYS A 54 -12.01 -3.88 14.16
N ALA A 55 -12.14 -3.60 15.45
CA ALA A 55 -13.26 -4.08 16.27
C ALA A 55 -14.61 -3.48 15.86
N HIS A 56 -14.63 -2.23 15.38
CA HIS A 56 -15.82 -1.62 14.80
C HIS A 56 -16.23 -2.33 13.51
N PHE A 57 -15.28 -2.49 12.57
CA PHE A 57 -15.54 -3.13 11.29
C PHE A 57 -15.85 -4.62 11.38
N ARG A 58 -15.37 -5.33 12.41
CA ARG A 58 -15.75 -6.72 12.69
C ARG A 58 -17.27 -6.93 12.83
N ARG A 59 -18.01 -5.88 13.20
CA ARG A 59 -19.48 -5.96 13.31
C ARG A 59 -20.19 -5.79 11.97
N ILE A 60 -19.47 -5.33 10.95
CA ILE A 60 -19.99 -4.95 9.64
C ILE A 60 -19.55 -5.97 8.57
N TYR A 61 -18.26 -6.34 8.58
CA TYR A 61 -17.65 -7.21 7.58
C TYR A 61 -17.25 -8.55 8.19
N ILE A 62 -17.66 -9.65 7.54
CA ILE A 62 -17.37 -11.02 7.98
C ILE A 62 -15.88 -11.35 7.93
N ASP A 63 -15.17 -10.80 6.95
CA ASP A 63 -13.76 -11.03 6.68
C ASP A 63 -12.82 -10.07 7.44
N ALA A 64 -13.36 -9.18 8.28
CA ALA A 64 -12.55 -8.23 9.06
C ALA A 64 -11.50 -8.92 9.95
N MET A 65 -11.75 -10.17 10.34
CA MET A 65 -10.81 -10.97 11.13
C MET A 65 -9.58 -11.44 10.36
N ASP A 66 -9.69 -11.55 9.03
CA ASP A 66 -8.63 -12.02 8.14
C ASP A 66 -7.66 -10.91 7.72
N ARG A 67 -7.95 -9.68 8.15
CA ARG A 67 -7.16 -8.48 7.86
C ARG A 67 -6.48 -7.94 9.11
N ASP A 68 -5.38 -7.22 8.97
CA ASP A 68 -4.58 -6.73 10.08
C ASP A 68 -4.57 -5.20 10.20
N VAL A 69 -4.01 -4.75 11.34
CA VAL A 69 -3.84 -3.32 11.66
C VAL A 69 -2.41 -2.89 11.33
N VAL A 70 -2.22 -1.62 10.98
CA VAL A 70 -0.90 -1.08 10.61
C VAL A 70 0.19 -1.36 11.65
N SER A 71 -0.14 -1.34 12.94
CA SER A 71 0.85 -1.58 14.01
C SER A 71 1.46 -2.98 13.98
N VAL A 72 0.75 -3.98 13.44
CA VAL A 72 1.28 -5.34 13.28
C VAL A 72 2.39 -5.35 12.24
N PHE A 73 2.21 -4.65 11.12
CA PHE A 73 3.22 -4.56 10.06
C PHE A 73 4.46 -3.77 10.48
N TRP A 74 4.29 -2.64 11.17
CA TRP A 74 5.41 -1.78 11.54
C TRP A 74 6.35 -2.40 12.56
N SER A 75 5.82 -3.29 13.41
CA SER A 75 6.58 -3.96 14.45
C SER A 75 7.62 -4.89 13.82
N LYS A 76 8.88 -4.43 13.70
CA LYS A 76 9.99 -5.29 13.27
C LYS A 76 10.10 -6.40 14.31
N ARG A 77 9.91 -7.66 13.91
CA ARG A 77 10.14 -8.77 14.81
C ARG A 77 11.62 -8.81 15.14
N ARG A 78 11.92 -8.85 16.43
CA ARG A 78 13.30 -8.91 16.92
C ARG A 78 13.98 -10.15 16.33
N GLY A 79 15.10 -9.96 15.66
CA GLY A 79 15.88 -11.06 15.07
C GLY A 79 15.52 -11.44 13.62
N GLU A 80 14.60 -10.75 12.95
CA GLU A 80 14.40 -10.96 11.51
C GLU A 80 15.47 -10.20 10.70
N PRO A 81 16.38 -10.90 9.99
CA PRO A 81 17.50 -10.29 9.27
C PRO A 81 17.10 -9.70 7.91
N LYS A 82 15.82 -9.37 7.72
CA LYS A 82 15.24 -8.98 6.43
C LYS A 82 15.45 -7.48 6.19
N ASN A 83 16.06 -7.14 5.06
CA ASN A 83 16.25 -5.74 4.66
C ASN A 83 14.96 -5.15 4.08
N VAL A 84 14.14 -5.98 3.45
CA VAL A 84 12.91 -5.61 2.76
C VAL A 84 11.71 -6.26 3.45
N ARG A 85 10.68 -5.45 3.69
CA ARG A 85 9.36 -5.89 4.16
C ARG A 85 8.29 -5.36 3.24
N LEU A 86 7.43 -6.25 2.74
CA LEU A 86 6.33 -5.91 1.85
C LEU A 86 4.99 -6.14 2.56
N ALA A 87 4.00 -5.31 2.26
CA ALA A 87 2.63 -5.55 2.65
C ALA A 87 1.66 -4.98 1.63
N VAL A 88 0.52 -5.66 1.49
CA VAL A 88 -0.65 -5.16 0.78
C VAL A 88 -1.53 -4.44 1.77
N PHE A 89 -1.94 -3.23 1.41
CA PHE A 89 -2.88 -2.43 2.13
C PHE A 89 -4.18 -2.37 1.33
N ASN A 90 -5.29 -2.23 2.03
CA ASN A 90 -6.53 -1.80 1.42
C ASN A 90 -7.21 -0.72 2.25
N THR A 91 -7.92 0.18 1.58
CA THR A 91 -8.63 1.28 2.21
C THR A 91 -10.00 1.42 1.59
N ILE A 92 -11.00 1.68 2.43
CA ILE A 92 -12.35 1.94 1.95
C ILE A 92 -12.36 3.30 1.24
N THR A 93 -12.81 3.31 -0.01
CA THR A 93 -13.06 4.54 -0.79
C THR A 93 -14.49 5.02 -0.64
N ASP A 94 -15.43 4.09 -0.53
CA ASP A 94 -16.85 4.35 -0.28
C ASP A 94 -17.43 3.30 0.67
N PRO A 95 -17.70 3.64 1.95
CA PRO A 95 -18.28 2.72 2.92
C PRO A 95 -19.68 2.23 2.55
N MET A 96 -20.44 3.02 1.77
CA MET A 96 -21.81 2.67 1.37
C MET A 96 -21.83 1.66 0.22
N ARG A 97 -20.77 1.62 -0.59
CA ARG A 97 -20.64 0.73 -1.74
C ARG A 97 -19.69 -0.44 -1.51
N ASP A 98 -19.12 -0.54 -0.32
CA ASP A 98 -18.08 -1.52 0.02
C ASP A 98 -16.95 -1.52 -1.02
N MET A 99 -16.59 -0.34 -1.51
CA MET A 99 -15.51 -0.17 -2.48
C MET A 99 -14.19 -0.07 -1.73
N TRP A 100 -13.29 -0.99 -2.05
CA TRP A 100 -11.95 -1.06 -1.48
C TRP A 100 -10.93 -0.74 -2.55
N HIS A 101 -9.95 0.05 -2.17
CA HIS A 101 -8.77 0.35 -2.97
C HIS A 101 -7.57 -0.38 -2.41
N ALA A 102 -6.88 -1.15 -3.24
CA ALA A 102 -5.67 -1.88 -2.87
C ALA A 102 -4.42 -1.13 -3.32
N TRP A 103 -3.42 -1.10 -2.44
CA TRP A 103 -2.14 -0.43 -2.66
C TRP A 103 -1.03 -1.15 -1.89
N GLY A 104 0.23 -0.89 -2.23
CA GLY A 104 1.38 -1.62 -1.72
C GLY A 104 2.33 -0.75 -0.91
N ILE A 105 2.95 -1.32 0.12
CA ILE A 105 4.09 -0.70 0.80
C ILE A 105 5.29 -1.64 0.78
N ALA A 106 6.46 -1.08 0.49
CA ALA A 106 7.75 -1.68 0.79
C ALA A 106 8.52 -0.85 1.81
N VAL A 107 9.08 -1.51 2.82
CA VAL A 107 9.99 -0.92 3.81
C VAL A 107 11.37 -1.51 3.58
N ILE A 108 12.34 -0.67 3.28
CA ILE A 108 13.68 -1.07 2.85
C ILE A 108 14.71 -0.47 3.81
N GLU A 109 15.63 -1.27 4.31
CA GLU A 109 16.70 -0.80 5.18
C GLU A 109 17.67 0.13 4.43
N ASP A 110 18.05 1.23 5.08
CA ASP A 110 19.11 2.12 4.59
C ASP A 110 20.47 1.38 4.58
N PRO A 111 21.35 1.60 3.59
CA PRO A 111 22.70 1.00 3.53
C PRO A 111 23.49 1.11 4.84
N SER A 112 23.40 2.25 5.52
CA SER A 112 24.09 2.53 6.78
C SER A 112 23.47 1.82 7.99
N GLY A 113 22.31 1.18 7.82
CA GLY A 113 21.51 0.59 8.90
C GLY A 113 20.78 1.61 9.77
N ARG A 114 20.86 2.92 9.44
CA ARG A 114 20.29 3.99 10.26
C ARG A 114 18.92 4.43 9.74
N GLY A 115 17.95 3.54 9.81
CA GLY A 115 16.56 3.83 9.43
C GLY A 115 16.15 3.16 8.13
N GLN A 116 15.01 3.60 7.59
CA GLN A 116 14.29 2.89 6.54
C GLN A 116 13.78 3.85 5.46
N HIS A 117 13.74 3.35 4.23
CA HIS A 117 13.07 3.98 3.10
C HIS A 117 11.75 3.27 2.86
N ILE A 118 10.72 4.06 2.55
CA ILE A 118 9.37 3.53 2.35
C ILE A 118 8.96 3.83 0.93
N LEU A 119 8.57 2.80 0.19
CA LEU A 119 7.99 2.94 -1.14
C LEU A 119 6.50 2.63 -1.02
N ILE A 120 5.68 3.58 -1.45
CA ILE A 120 4.23 3.49 -1.48
C ILE A 120 3.81 3.40 -2.95
N TYR A 121 3.28 2.24 -3.33
CA TYR A 121 2.72 2.02 -4.65
C TYR A 121 1.20 2.17 -4.58
N ASP A 122 0.67 3.19 -5.25
CA ASP A 122 -0.75 3.39 -5.46
C ASP A 122 -0.98 3.58 -6.95
N CYS A 123 -1.80 2.72 -7.56
CA CYS A 123 -2.01 2.69 -9.00
C CYS A 123 -3.14 3.60 -9.49
N ASP A 124 -3.95 4.16 -8.59
CA ASP A 124 -5.02 5.09 -9.01
C ASP A 124 -4.44 6.41 -9.49
N GLY A 125 -3.18 6.67 -9.13
CA GLY A 125 -2.42 7.82 -9.61
C GLY A 125 -3.03 9.11 -9.11
N PHE A 126 -2.21 10.15 -9.05
CA PHE A 126 -2.70 11.47 -8.68
C PHE A 126 -2.11 12.51 -9.61
N ASP A 127 -2.89 13.54 -9.86
CA ASP A 127 -2.43 14.69 -10.62
C ASP A 127 -1.12 15.20 -10.02
N HIS A 128 -0.11 15.36 -10.88
CA HIS A 128 1.23 15.79 -10.50
C HIS A 128 1.24 17.14 -9.78
N HIS A 129 0.18 17.92 -9.89
CA HIS A 129 0.04 19.22 -9.21
C HIS A 129 -0.38 19.12 -7.74
N VAL A 130 -0.75 17.92 -7.24
CA VAL A 130 -1.18 17.78 -5.84
C VAL A 130 0.01 17.49 -4.92
N HIS A 131 0.14 18.27 -3.85
CA HIS A 131 1.18 18.09 -2.84
C HIS A 131 0.85 16.94 -1.87
N PHE A 132 1.87 16.21 -1.43
CA PHE A 132 1.73 15.27 -0.32
C PHE A 132 1.40 16.03 0.99
N PRO A 133 0.51 15.49 1.85
CA PRO A 133 -0.21 14.21 1.75
C PRO A 133 -1.62 14.34 1.15
N HIS A 134 -1.94 15.45 0.48
CA HIS A 134 -3.30 15.78 0.06
C HIS A 134 -3.85 14.89 -1.07
N PHE A 135 -2.97 14.23 -1.81
CA PHE A 135 -3.40 13.30 -2.84
C PHE A 135 -3.83 11.94 -2.28
N LEU A 136 -3.37 11.54 -1.10
CA LEU A 136 -3.80 10.29 -0.48
C LEU A 136 -5.23 10.40 0.04
N LEU A 137 -5.98 9.30 -0.04
CA LEU A 137 -7.24 9.16 0.68
C LEU A 137 -7.01 9.42 2.18
N GLU A 138 -7.99 9.99 2.87
CA GLU A 138 -7.84 10.33 4.29
C GLU A 138 -7.45 9.10 5.14
N SER A 139 -8.00 7.93 4.81
CA SER A 139 -7.66 6.65 5.44
C SER A 139 -6.20 6.25 5.18
N GLN A 140 -5.72 6.37 3.95
CA GLN A 140 -4.31 6.12 3.60
C GLN A 140 -3.37 7.08 4.34
N ARG A 141 -3.72 8.38 4.36
CA ARG A 141 -2.96 9.41 5.09
C ARG A 141 -2.86 9.06 6.56
N CYS A 142 -3.99 8.74 7.20
CA CYS A 142 -4.04 8.32 8.60
C CYS A 142 -3.09 7.14 8.89
N MET A 143 -3.05 6.15 8.00
CA MET A 143 -2.14 5.00 8.11
C MET A 143 -0.67 5.42 7.97
N ILE A 144 -0.35 6.26 6.99
CA ILE A 144 1.02 6.71 6.68
C ILE A 144 1.58 7.64 7.76
N GLU A 145 0.75 8.51 8.34
CA GLU A 145 1.16 9.38 9.44
C GLU A 145 1.50 8.62 10.73
N THR A 146 1.10 7.35 10.86
CA THR A 146 1.53 6.50 11.99
C THR A 146 2.98 6.03 11.87
N ILE A 147 3.55 6.06 10.66
CA ILE A 147 4.84 5.44 10.35
C ILE A 147 5.99 6.06 11.14
N PRO A 148 6.21 7.40 11.12
CA PRO A 148 7.38 7.99 11.79
C PRO A 148 7.36 7.80 13.31
N LYS A 149 6.19 7.48 13.89
CA LYS A 149 6.01 7.18 15.32
C LYS A 149 6.43 5.75 15.68
N ARG A 150 6.66 4.89 14.69
CA ARG A 150 6.90 3.45 14.86
C ARG A 150 8.28 3.03 14.38
N ILE A 151 8.80 3.67 13.33
CA ILE A 151 10.09 3.37 12.71
C ILE A 151 10.84 4.65 12.36
N SER A 152 12.17 4.58 12.33
CA SER A 152 13.01 5.67 11.84
C SER A 152 12.97 5.67 10.32
N VAL A 153 12.37 6.72 9.73
CA VAL A 153 12.19 6.84 8.28
C VAL A 153 13.12 7.91 7.73
N GLN A 154 13.89 7.55 6.70
CA GLN A 154 14.78 8.44 5.97
C GLN A 154 14.04 9.16 4.85
N THR A 155 13.32 8.40 4.02
CA THR A 155 12.57 8.93 2.87
C THR A 155 11.29 8.14 2.65
N ILE A 156 10.25 8.83 2.18
CA ILE A 156 9.02 8.22 1.67
C ILE A 156 8.97 8.49 0.16
N TRP A 157 8.90 7.44 -0.62
CA TRP A 157 8.74 7.43 -2.07
C TRP A 157 7.31 7.06 -2.39
N ILE A 158 6.67 7.81 -3.27
CA ILE A 158 5.28 7.56 -3.63
C ILE A 158 5.18 7.49 -5.15
N SER A 159 4.56 6.42 -5.64
CA SER A 159 4.31 6.25 -7.06
C SER A 159 3.35 7.32 -7.57
N CYS A 160 3.66 7.86 -8.73
CA CYS A 160 2.82 8.78 -9.50
C CYS A 160 2.61 8.24 -10.92
N ASP A 161 2.67 6.92 -11.09
CA ASP A 161 2.47 6.27 -12.39
C ASP A 161 0.99 6.31 -12.80
N LEU A 162 0.65 7.26 -13.67
CA LEU A 162 -0.71 7.41 -14.18
C LEU A 162 -1.06 6.38 -15.29
N SER A 163 -0.11 5.59 -15.78
CA SER A 163 -0.35 4.67 -16.91
C SER A 163 -1.39 3.57 -16.61
N LYS A 164 -1.61 3.31 -15.32
CA LYS A 164 -2.53 2.29 -14.81
C LYS A 164 -3.78 2.88 -14.13
N ALA A 165 -3.89 4.20 -14.05
CA ALA A 165 -5.00 4.89 -13.41
C ALA A 165 -6.34 4.58 -14.10
N LYS A 166 -7.43 4.57 -13.32
CA LYS A 166 -8.83 4.43 -13.80
C LYS A 166 -9.15 3.13 -14.54
N ARG A 167 -8.38 2.05 -14.32
CA ARG A 167 -8.61 0.74 -14.96
C ARG A 167 -9.39 -0.25 -14.08
N ASP A 168 -9.88 0.16 -12.90
CA ASP A 168 -10.56 -0.69 -11.90
C ASP A 168 -9.80 -2.01 -11.63
N ARG A 169 -8.47 -1.93 -11.59
CA ARG A 169 -7.56 -3.07 -11.47
C ARG A 169 -6.56 -2.89 -10.33
N CYS A 170 -6.94 -2.16 -9.28
CA CYS A 170 -6.00 -1.81 -8.21
C CYS A 170 -5.42 -3.03 -7.48
N TYR A 171 -6.23 -4.07 -7.29
CA TYR A 171 -5.79 -5.36 -6.77
C TYR A 171 -4.70 -6.00 -7.63
N GLN A 172 -4.98 -6.20 -8.92
CA GLN A 172 -4.04 -6.85 -9.83
C GLN A 172 -2.76 -6.03 -9.96
N ASN A 173 -2.87 -4.71 -10.17
CA ASN A 173 -1.71 -3.83 -10.31
C ASN A 173 -0.83 -3.84 -9.05
N THR A 174 -1.43 -3.83 -7.86
CA THR A 174 -0.70 -3.91 -6.59
C THR A 174 0.02 -5.24 -6.45
N MET A 175 -0.64 -6.36 -6.80
CA MET A 175 -0.02 -7.67 -6.71
C MET A 175 1.09 -7.89 -7.75
N ASP A 176 0.91 -7.40 -8.98
CA ASP A 176 1.99 -7.37 -9.99
C ASP A 176 3.21 -6.60 -9.45
N TRP A 177 2.97 -5.47 -8.79
CA TRP A 177 4.05 -4.68 -8.18
C TRP A 177 4.71 -5.43 -7.01
N ILE A 178 3.94 -6.08 -6.13
CA ILE A 178 4.49 -6.91 -5.04
C ILE A 178 5.36 -8.04 -5.61
N GLU A 179 4.89 -8.72 -6.66
CA GLU A 179 5.64 -9.80 -7.33
C GLU A 179 6.95 -9.29 -7.94
N ALA A 180 6.90 -8.14 -8.62
CA ALA A 180 8.10 -7.47 -9.12
C ALA A 180 9.10 -7.14 -8.00
N MET A 181 8.60 -6.61 -6.87
CA MET A 181 9.43 -6.34 -5.69
C MET A 181 10.06 -7.61 -5.10
N VAL A 182 9.34 -8.74 -5.16
CA VAL A 182 9.87 -10.03 -4.74
C VAL A 182 11.03 -10.47 -5.62
N THR A 183 10.88 -10.37 -6.94
CA THR A 183 11.93 -10.71 -7.92
C THR A 183 13.21 -9.90 -7.70
N LEU A 184 13.08 -8.64 -7.27
CA LEU A 184 14.23 -7.76 -6.99
C LEU A 184 15.03 -8.12 -5.72
N GLY A 185 14.48 -8.98 -4.84
CA GLY A 185 15.22 -9.56 -3.71
C GLY A 185 15.35 -8.68 -2.46
N ASP A 186 16.04 -9.22 -1.45
CA ASP A 186 16.18 -8.63 -0.10
C ASP A 186 17.36 -7.64 0.02
N GLY A 187 17.54 -6.79 -0.99
CA GLY A 187 18.61 -5.80 -1.02
C GLY A 187 18.31 -4.56 -0.19
N LYS A 188 19.34 -3.94 0.41
CA LYS A 188 19.24 -2.59 1.00
C LYS A 188 18.95 -1.53 -0.06
N PHE A 189 18.53 -0.34 0.37
CA PHE A 189 18.17 0.74 -0.54
C PHE A 189 19.38 1.28 -1.32
N GLN A 190 19.26 1.50 -2.62
CA GLN A 190 20.37 1.90 -3.50
C GLN A 190 20.32 3.39 -3.90
N GLY A 191 19.58 4.21 -3.14
CA GLY A 191 19.45 5.64 -3.41
C GLY A 191 18.48 5.94 -4.56
N THR A 192 18.72 7.03 -5.28
CA THR A 192 17.90 7.46 -6.43
C THR A 192 18.02 6.53 -7.66
N LEU A 193 18.99 5.60 -7.63
CA LEU A 193 19.24 4.61 -8.68
C LEU A 193 18.63 3.24 -8.36
N ASP A 194 17.91 3.13 -7.25
CA ASP A 194 17.28 1.88 -6.85
C ASP A 194 16.28 1.40 -7.90
N THR A 195 16.45 0.16 -8.38
CA THR A 195 15.64 -0.43 -9.46
C THR A 195 14.17 -0.60 -9.06
N ARG A 196 13.85 -0.55 -7.77
CA ARG A 196 12.47 -0.54 -7.26
C ARG A 196 11.75 0.79 -7.52
N ILE A 197 12.50 1.84 -7.86
CA ILE A 197 11.99 3.17 -8.20
C ILE A 197 12.07 3.36 -9.71
N ILE A 198 10.91 3.46 -10.35
CA ILE A 198 10.84 3.72 -11.80
C ILE A 198 11.07 5.21 -12.04
N ARG A 199 12.15 5.57 -12.73
CA ARG A 199 12.45 6.99 -13.04
C ARG A 199 11.25 7.67 -13.71
N GLY A 200 10.98 8.91 -13.32
CA GLY A 200 9.85 9.67 -13.83
C GLY A 200 8.51 9.33 -13.18
N ARG A 201 8.41 8.26 -12.38
CA ARG A 201 7.12 7.76 -11.85
C ARG A 201 7.01 7.77 -10.34
N TRP A 202 7.92 8.47 -9.65
CA TRP A 202 7.96 8.50 -8.19
C TRP A 202 8.37 9.87 -7.68
N LYS A 203 7.71 10.34 -6.61
CA LYS A 203 8.10 11.53 -5.83
C LYS A 203 8.71 11.10 -4.50
N ALA A 204 9.74 11.82 -4.04
CA ALA A 204 10.39 11.54 -2.76
C ALA A 204 10.16 12.66 -1.75
N TYR A 205 9.85 12.28 -0.51
CA TYR A 205 9.58 13.18 0.60
C TYR A 205 10.47 12.84 1.78
N ARG A 206 10.98 13.86 2.46
CA ARG A 206 11.57 13.72 3.78
C ARG A 206 10.45 13.80 4.82
N PRO A 207 10.25 12.76 5.64
CA PRO A 207 9.36 12.87 6.79
C PRO A 207 9.93 13.93 7.74
N VAL A 208 9.06 14.80 8.22
CA VAL A 208 9.40 15.82 9.21
C VAL A 208 8.74 15.47 10.53
N SER A 209 9.30 15.96 11.63
CA SER A 209 8.68 15.84 12.96
C SER A 209 7.31 16.51 12.97
N GLN A 210 6.43 16.03 13.87
CA GLN A 210 5.02 16.45 13.95
C GLN A 210 4.84 17.97 13.84
N GLY A 211 3.90 18.41 12.99
CA GLY A 211 3.51 19.81 12.82
C GLY A 211 4.21 20.57 11.69
N THR A 212 5.16 19.94 10.98
CA THR A 212 5.76 20.53 9.77
C THR A 212 5.24 19.79 8.52
N GLN A 213 5.15 20.48 7.39
CA GLN A 213 4.82 19.84 6.11
C GLN A 213 6.02 19.00 5.62
N PRO A 214 5.81 17.76 5.14
CA PRO A 214 6.85 16.94 4.54
C PRO A 214 7.58 17.69 3.42
N ARG A 215 8.91 17.66 3.44
CA ARG A 215 9.71 18.36 2.43
C ARG A 215 9.90 17.50 1.20
N LEU A 216 9.46 17.98 0.04
CA LEU A 216 9.76 17.35 -1.25
C LEU A 216 11.28 17.35 -1.48
N LEU A 217 11.84 16.17 -1.74
CA LEU A 217 13.27 15.96 -2.01
C LEU A 217 13.54 15.76 -3.50
N TYR A 218 12.60 15.11 -4.19
CA TYR A 218 12.72 14.77 -5.59
C TYR A 218 11.34 14.86 -6.23
N GLU A 219 11.27 15.59 -7.33
CA GLU A 219 10.15 15.61 -8.25
C GLU A 219 10.65 15.10 -9.60
N PRO A 220 9.95 14.15 -10.23
CA PRO A 220 10.31 13.72 -11.57
C PRO A 220 10.18 14.91 -12.53
N ILE A 221 11.23 15.15 -13.32
CA ILE A 221 11.16 16.08 -14.43
C ILE A 221 10.45 15.36 -15.56
N PHE A 222 9.20 15.74 -15.82
CA PHE A 222 8.50 15.37 -17.04
C PHE A 222 8.95 16.34 -18.12
N ASN A 223 9.83 15.89 -19.01
CA ASN A 223 10.03 16.61 -20.26
C ASN A 223 8.68 16.53 -20.99
N GLY A 224 8.05 17.68 -21.23
CA GLY A 224 6.68 17.80 -21.73
C GLY A 224 6.46 17.31 -23.17
N ASP A 225 7.33 16.42 -23.65
CA ASP A 225 7.26 15.81 -24.96
C ASP A 225 6.66 14.41 -24.82
N GLU A 226 5.39 14.31 -25.26
CA GLU A 226 4.75 13.15 -25.86
C GLU A 226 4.29 11.99 -24.95
N ASP A 227 2.99 11.65 -25.06
CA ASP A 227 2.41 10.44 -25.67
C ASP A 227 3.28 9.17 -25.93
N GLY A 228 4.46 9.04 -25.34
CA GLY A 228 5.31 7.86 -25.41
C GLY A 228 4.81 6.77 -24.46
N ALA A 229 3.85 5.99 -24.93
CA ALA A 229 3.49 4.67 -24.39
C ALA A 229 4.63 3.64 -24.50
N THR A 230 5.89 4.05 -24.33
CA THR A 230 7.11 3.26 -24.54
C THR A 230 7.96 3.30 -23.29
N ASN A 231 7.52 2.60 -22.25
CA ASN A 231 8.37 1.87 -21.29
C ASN A 231 7.50 0.99 -20.37
N ALA A 232 6.50 0.32 -20.94
CA ALA A 232 5.89 -0.84 -20.31
C ALA A 232 6.66 -2.14 -20.63
N SER A 233 7.64 -2.09 -21.56
CA SER A 233 8.44 -3.24 -21.98
C SER A 233 9.64 -3.56 -21.07
N THR A 234 10.10 -2.62 -20.23
CA THR A 234 11.29 -2.86 -19.39
C THR A 234 11.07 -3.88 -18.26
N TRP A 235 9.82 -4.27 -17.97
CA TRP A 235 9.55 -5.39 -17.06
C TRP A 235 9.63 -6.77 -17.74
N ASN A 236 9.44 -6.87 -19.05
CA ASN A 236 9.52 -8.14 -19.78
C ASN A 236 10.92 -8.44 -20.34
N GLU A 237 11.84 -7.48 -20.33
CA GLU A 237 13.22 -7.65 -20.81
C GLU A 237 14.22 -8.07 -19.71
N LEU A 238 13.73 -8.34 -18.50
CA LEU A 238 14.54 -8.81 -17.35
C LEU A 238 14.18 -10.24 -16.90
N GLN A 239 13.49 -11.02 -17.73
CA GLN A 239 13.29 -12.47 -17.58
C GLN A 239 14.22 -13.25 -18.51
#